data_AF-A0A848W675-F1
#
_entry.id   AF-A0A848W675-F1
#
_cell.length_a   1.000
_cell.length_b   1.000
_cell.length_c   1.000
_cell.angle_alpha   90.00
_cell.angle_beta   90.00
_cell.angle_gamma   90.00
#
_symmetry.space_group_name_H-M   'P 1'
#
loop_
_entity.id
_entity.type
_entity.pdbx_description
1 polymer ?
#
loop_
_entity_poly.entity_id
_entity_poly.type
_entity_poly.pdbx_seq_one_letter_code
_entity_poly.pdbx_strand_id
1 'polypeptide(L)'
;MSDELRPQIVVYALPDACAALQAAAAHDLHITLVSPAGAAAFAGPGWFRALVAQASAAVPQADFDAILDCAGSAGLAMAAMREGVAAICFDGPADVRAKIEDMAAQSGCVVAMIDYDQALDLDRCEDAAAACGDWLEQYQTGKIAENTV
;
A
#
# COMPACT_ATOMS: atom_id res chain seq x y z
N MET A 1 3.88 13.68 -11.89
CA MET A 1 4.47 12.53 -11.16
C MET A 1 4.44 11.40 -12.14
N SER A 2 5.61 10.93 -12.57
CA SER A 2 5.73 9.96 -13.66
C SER A 2 4.96 8.68 -13.31
N ASP A 3 4.24 8.16 -14.31
CA ASP A 3 3.32 7.02 -14.28
C ASP A 3 4.06 5.67 -14.18
N GLU A 4 5.17 5.65 -13.43
CA GLU A 4 5.92 4.43 -13.15
C GLU A 4 5.29 3.85 -11.88
N LEU A 5 4.50 2.78 -12.05
CA LEU A 5 3.88 2.05 -10.94
C LEU A 5 4.99 1.62 -9.98
N ARG A 6 5.08 2.27 -8.82
CA ARG A 6 6.04 1.88 -7.79
C ARG A 6 5.76 0.44 -7.35
N PRO A 7 6.79 -0.34 -6.97
CA PRO A 7 6.59 -1.69 -6.46
C PRO A 7 5.59 -1.69 -5.29
N GLN A 8 4.50 -2.44 -5.42
CA GLN A 8 3.47 -2.56 -4.38
C GLN A 8 3.64 -3.87 -3.60
N ILE A 9 3.55 -3.80 -2.28
CA ILE A 9 3.68 -4.96 -1.40
C ILE A 9 2.50 -5.00 -0.43
N VAL A 10 1.72 -6.09 -0.45
CA VAL A 10 0.56 -6.30 0.42
C VAL A 10 1.04 -6.74 1.80
N VAL A 11 0.63 -6.02 2.84
CA VAL A 11 1.05 -6.28 4.24
C VAL A 11 -0.14 -6.57 5.15
N TYR A 12 -0.04 -7.61 5.98
CA TYR A 12 -1.12 -8.07 6.86
C TYR A 12 -0.82 -7.74 8.33
N ALA A 13 0.44 -7.56 8.66
CA ALA A 13 0.89 -7.25 10.01
C ALA A 13 2.16 -6.39 10.03
N LEU A 14 2.54 -5.94 11.24
CA LEU A 14 3.75 -5.15 11.45
C LEU A 14 5.04 -5.86 10.99
N PRO A 15 5.26 -7.17 11.23
CA PRO A 15 6.44 -7.87 10.72
C PRO A 15 6.57 -7.79 9.19
N ASP A 16 5.47 -7.95 8.47
CA ASP A 16 5.41 -7.86 7.00
C ASP A 16 5.85 -6.48 6.52
N ALA A 17 5.27 -5.43 7.12
CA ALA A 17 5.61 -4.05 6.79
C ALA A 17 7.09 -3.74 7.10
N CYS A 18 7.61 -4.21 8.23
CA CYS A 18 9.02 -4.05 8.56
C CYS A 18 9.93 -4.77 7.56
N ALA A 19 9.60 -6.01 7.16
CA ALA A 19 10.36 -6.76 6.16
C ALA A 19 10.39 -6.04 4.81
N ALA A 20 9.23 -5.57 4.33
CA ALA A 20 9.11 -4.81 3.09
C ALA A 20 9.96 -3.52 3.12
N LEU A 21 9.87 -2.73 4.19
CA LEU A 21 10.64 -1.49 4.34
C LEU A 21 12.15 -1.74 4.48
N GLN A 22 12.56 -2.81 5.18
CA GLN A 22 13.97 -3.18 5.30
C GLN A 22 14.55 -3.57 3.94
N ALA A 23 13.82 -4.35 3.15
CA ALA A 23 14.22 -4.71 1.81
C ALA A 23 14.29 -3.46 0.90
N ALA A 24 13.29 -2.60 0.93
CA ALA A 24 13.30 -1.33 0.18
C ALA A 24 14.52 -0.47 0.51
N ALA A 25 14.84 -0.31 1.79
CA ALA A 25 16.02 0.43 2.24
C ALA A 25 17.35 -0.23 1.80
N ALA A 26 17.42 -1.56 1.80
CA ALA A 26 18.62 -2.28 1.35
C ALA A 26 18.87 -2.14 -0.16
N HIS A 27 17.79 -1.99 -0.94
CA HIS A 27 17.83 -1.85 -2.39
C HIS A 27 17.81 -0.40 -2.87
N ASP A 28 17.72 0.59 -1.97
CA ASP A 28 17.54 2.02 -2.29
C ASP A 28 16.35 2.27 -3.23
N LEU A 29 15.22 1.62 -2.93
CA LEU A 29 13.98 1.72 -3.70
C LEU A 29 12.88 2.41 -2.91
N HIS A 30 12.12 3.24 -3.62
CA HIS A 30 10.83 3.73 -3.15
C HIS A 30 9.76 2.66 -3.43
N ILE A 31 9.08 2.17 -2.40
CA ILE A 31 7.99 1.18 -2.52
C ILE A 31 6.64 1.73 -2.05
N THR A 32 5.57 0.98 -2.27
CA THR A 32 4.25 1.29 -1.71
C THR A 32 3.74 0.11 -0.89
N LEU A 33 3.49 0.33 0.40
CA LEU A 33 2.80 -0.63 1.26
C LEU A 33 1.31 -0.54 0.98
N VAL A 34 0.67 -1.65 0.64
CA VAL A 34 -0.77 -1.69 0.41
C VAL A 34 -1.42 -2.63 1.40
N SER A 35 -2.63 -2.30 1.85
CA SER A 35 -3.42 -3.22 2.67
C SER A 35 -3.98 -4.36 1.82
N PRO A 36 -4.44 -5.47 2.43
CA PRO A 36 -5.23 -6.47 1.72
C PRO A 36 -6.54 -5.87 1.21
N ALA A 37 -7.14 -6.52 0.22
CA ALA A 37 -8.38 -6.06 -0.40
C ALA A 37 -9.50 -5.89 0.66
N GLY A 38 -10.17 -4.73 0.66
CA GLY A 38 -11.22 -4.40 1.61
C GLY A 38 -10.80 -4.23 3.07
N ALA A 39 -9.50 -4.05 3.38
CA ALA A 39 -9.00 -3.97 4.76
C ALA A 39 -9.64 -2.88 5.62
N ALA A 40 -10.09 -1.77 5.02
CA ALA A 40 -10.82 -0.76 5.77
C ALA A 40 -12.10 -1.31 6.44
N ALA A 41 -12.72 -2.35 5.88
CA ALA A 41 -13.95 -2.93 6.42
C ALA A 41 -13.70 -3.88 7.60
N PHE A 42 -12.63 -4.69 7.57
CA PHE A 42 -12.39 -5.72 8.58
C PHE A 42 -11.35 -5.33 9.65
N ALA A 43 -10.36 -4.51 9.31
CA ALA A 43 -9.33 -4.06 10.24
C ALA A 43 -9.55 -2.60 10.67
N GLY A 44 -10.08 -1.79 9.75
CA GLY A 44 -10.38 -0.39 9.99
C GLY A 44 -9.20 0.55 9.72
N PRO A 45 -9.45 1.84 9.43
CA PRO A 45 -8.38 2.77 9.06
C PRO A 45 -7.40 3.09 10.18
N GLY A 46 -7.87 3.13 11.43
CA GLY A 46 -7.03 3.38 12.60
C GLY A 46 -5.96 2.30 12.80
N TRP A 47 -6.30 1.03 12.51
CA TRP A 47 -5.33 -0.07 12.52
C TRP A 47 -4.24 0.14 11.47
N PHE A 48 -4.62 0.41 10.22
CA PHE A 48 -3.66 0.57 9.13
C PHE A 48 -2.71 1.76 9.37
N ARG A 49 -3.26 2.89 9.83
CA ARG A 49 -2.45 4.04 10.24
C ARG A 49 -1.45 3.69 11.34
N ALA A 50 -1.88 2.95 12.35
CA ALA A 50 -1.00 2.54 13.44
C ALA A 50 0.08 1.56 12.97
N LEU A 51 -0.24 0.64 12.05
CA LEU A 51 0.73 -0.27 11.43
C LEU A 51 1.80 0.50 10.66
N VAL A 52 1.40 1.41 9.78
CA VAL A 52 2.31 2.24 8.96
C VAL A 52 3.21 3.10 9.85
N ALA A 53 2.64 3.76 10.87
CA ALA A 53 3.43 4.59 11.78
C ALA A 53 4.49 3.78 12.56
N GLN A 54 4.13 2.58 13.03
CA GLN A 54 5.06 1.69 13.72
C GLN A 54 6.15 1.16 12.79
N ALA A 55 5.80 0.78 11.56
CA ALA A 55 6.76 0.31 10.56
C ALA A 55 7.76 1.42 10.17
N SER A 56 7.26 2.64 9.93
CA SER A 56 8.08 3.83 9.66
C SER A 56 9.07 4.10 10.80
N ALA A 57 8.61 4.01 12.06
CA ALA A 57 9.47 4.21 13.21
C ALA A 57 10.54 3.10 13.37
N ALA A 58 10.21 1.87 12.96
CA ALA A 58 11.13 0.73 13.02
C ALA A 58 12.19 0.77 11.90
N VAL A 59 11.88 1.39 10.75
CA VAL A 59 12.76 1.46 9.57
C VAL A 59 12.81 2.90 9.04
N PRO A 60 13.38 3.86 9.80
CA PRO A 60 13.29 5.29 9.49
C PRO A 60 14.01 5.72 8.21
N GLN A 61 14.87 4.86 7.66
CA GLN A 61 15.61 5.10 6.42
C GLN A 61 14.85 4.69 5.15
N ALA A 62 13.72 3.98 5.27
CA ALA A 62 12.96 3.53 4.12
C ALA A 62 12.17 4.67 3.47
N ASP A 63 12.20 4.76 2.15
CA ASP A 63 11.36 5.66 1.36
C ASP A 63 10.14 4.90 0.86
N PHE A 64 8.94 5.34 1.24
CA PHE A 64 7.72 4.62 0.92
C PHE A 64 6.45 5.47 0.99
N ASP A 65 5.42 5.00 0.29
CA ASP A 65 4.03 5.41 0.45
C ASP A 65 3.18 4.28 1.04
N ALA A 66 1.96 4.59 1.52
CA ALA A 66 1.04 3.58 2.02
C ALA A 66 -0.42 3.83 1.59
N ILE A 67 -1.09 2.79 1.07
CA ILE A 67 -2.47 2.86 0.56
C ILE A 67 -3.37 1.89 1.33
N LEU A 68 -4.47 2.40 1.89
CA LEU A 68 -5.54 1.59 2.49
C LEU A 68 -6.66 1.30 1.48
N ASP A 69 -6.98 0.04 1.26
CA ASP A 69 -8.12 -0.39 0.48
C ASP A 69 -9.44 -0.13 1.21
N CYS A 70 -10.25 0.77 0.65
CA CYS A 70 -11.59 1.10 1.12
C CYS A 70 -12.72 0.48 0.27
N ALA A 71 -12.36 -0.31 -0.76
CA ALA A 71 -13.25 -0.80 -1.80
C ALA A 71 -14.24 0.29 -2.25
N GLY A 72 -15.50 -0.06 -2.47
CA GLY A 72 -16.52 0.86 -2.97
C GLY A 72 -17.21 1.67 -1.87
N SER A 73 -16.70 1.65 -0.64
CA SER A 73 -17.39 2.23 0.52
C SER A 73 -16.96 3.67 0.80
N ALA A 74 -17.79 4.63 0.39
CA ALA A 74 -17.55 6.05 0.67
C ALA A 74 -17.46 6.35 2.18
N GLY A 75 -18.22 5.62 3.00
CA GLY A 75 -18.19 5.75 4.46
C GLY A 75 -16.82 5.39 5.05
N LEU A 76 -16.20 4.31 4.54
CA LEU A 76 -14.88 3.86 4.97
C LEU A 76 -13.78 4.79 4.44
N ALA A 77 -13.87 5.24 3.18
CA ALA A 77 -12.97 6.23 2.62
C ALA A 77 -12.94 7.53 3.46
N MET A 78 -14.11 8.07 3.79
CA MET A 78 -14.21 9.25 4.67
C MET A 78 -13.71 8.98 6.09
N ALA A 79 -13.88 7.76 6.61
CA ALA A 79 -13.32 7.38 7.91
C ALA A 79 -11.79 7.37 7.88
N ALA A 80 -11.20 6.83 6.82
CA ALA A 80 -9.74 6.84 6.63
C ALA A 80 -9.16 8.25 6.54
N MET A 81 -9.84 9.16 5.83
CA MET A 81 -9.45 10.57 5.79
C MET A 81 -9.47 11.21 7.17
N ARG A 82 -10.52 10.97 7.98
CA ARG A 82 -10.61 11.51 9.35
C ARG A 82 -9.54 10.97 10.29
N GLU A 83 -9.16 9.70 10.11
CA GLU A 83 -8.06 9.09 10.86
C GLU A 83 -6.69 9.63 10.41
N GLY A 84 -6.60 10.32 9.29
CA GLY A 84 -5.35 10.87 8.74
C GLY A 84 -4.51 9.82 8.00
N VAL A 85 -5.16 8.89 7.31
CA VAL A 85 -4.48 7.98 6.37
C VAL A 85 -4.02 8.79 5.14
N ALA A 86 -2.76 8.60 4.73
CA ALA A 86 -2.13 9.37 3.66
C ALA A 86 -2.71 9.07 2.27
N ALA A 87 -3.01 7.81 1.96
CA ALA A 87 -3.65 7.43 0.72
C ALA A 87 -4.65 6.28 0.88
N ILE A 88 -5.68 6.28 0.03
CA ILE A 88 -6.73 5.27 -0.01
C ILE A 88 -6.96 4.75 -1.44
N CYS A 89 -7.35 3.49 -1.56
CA CYS A 89 -7.92 2.93 -2.78
C CYS A 89 -9.45 2.94 -2.67
N PHE A 90 -10.12 3.41 -3.72
CA PHE A 90 -11.57 3.50 -3.80
C PHE A 90 -12.05 3.11 -5.20
N ASP A 91 -12.75 1.99 -5.32
CA ASP A 91 -13.22 1.40 -6.58
C ASP A 91 -14.73 1.63 -6.84
N GLY A 92 -15.34 2.57 -6.10
CA GLY A 92 -16.74 2.91 -6.27
C GLY A 92 -17.06 3.66 -7.58
N PRO A 93 -18.35 3.91 -7.86
CA PRO A 93 -18.81 4.58 -9.08
C PRO A 93 -18.11 5.92 -9.35
N ALA A 94 -17.87 6.24 -10.62
CA ALA A 94 -17.06 7.40 -11.03
C ALA A 94 -17.54 8.75 -10.46
N ASP A 95 -18.85 8.95 -10.35
CA ASP A 95 -19.45 10.15 -9.79
C ASP A 95 -19.23 10.26 -8.27
N VAL A 96 -19.17 9.13 -7.57
CA VAL A 96 -18.82 9.06 -6.14
C VAL A 96 -17.30 9.22 -5.98
N ARG A 97 -16.51 8.56 -6.82
CA ARG A 97 -15.03 8.64 -6.81
C ARG A 97 -14.57 10.09 -6.95
N ALA A 98 -15.14 10.85 -7.88
CA ALA A 98 -14.82 12.28 -8.04
C ALA A 98 -15.07 13.11 -6.77
N LYS A 99 -16.13 12.81 -6.01
CA LYS A 99 -16.41 13.47 -4.73
C LYS A 99 -15.42 13.04 -3.64
N ILE A 100 -15.07 11.76 -3.61
CA ILE A 100 -14.06 11.24 -2.68
C ILE A 100 -12.69 11.86 -2.97
N GLU A 101 -12.30 12.00 -4.23
CA GLU A 101 -11.05 12.68 -4.62
C GLU A 101 -11.01 14.14 -4.18
N ASP A 102 -12.10 14.89 -4.37
CA ASP A 102 -12.21 16.28 -3.92
C ASP A 102 -12.07 16.39 -2.39
N MET A 103 -12.75 15.52 -1.65
CA MET A 103 -12.65 15.46 -0.18
C MET A 103 -11.24 15.06 0.28
N ALA A 104 -10.61 14.08 -0.39
CA ALA A 104 -9.27 13.62 -0.08
C ALA A 104 -8.26 14.75 -0.21
N ALA A 105 -8.32 15.51 -1.32
CA ALA A 105 -7.46 16.66 -1.57
C ALA A 105 -7.57 17.73 -0.47
N GLN A 106 -8.77 17.93 0.08
CA GLN A 106 -9.01 18.87 1.19
C GLN A 106 -8.50 18.35 2.53
N SER A 107 -8.41 17.02 2.72
CA SER A 107 -7.95 16.39 3.96
C SER A 107 -6.46 16.02 3.97
N GLY A 108 -5.72 16.28 2.89
CA GLY A 108 -4.33 15.83 2.74
C GLY A 108 -4.20 14.32 2.49
N CYS A 109 -5.26 13.70 1.95
CA CYS A 109 -5.28 12.29 1.55
C CYS A 109 -5.24 12.21 0.02
N VAL A 110 -4.66 11.14 -0.52
CA VAL A 110 -4.64 10.87 -1.97
C VAL A 110 -5.50 9.65 -2.28
N VAL A 111 -6.29 9.70 -3.35
CA VAL A 111 -6.93 8.51 -3.91
C VAL A 111 -5.99 7.90 -4.94
N ALA A 112 -5.58 6.66 -4.73
CA ALA A 112 -4.65 5.92 -5.59
C ALA A 112 -5.21 4.53 -5.91
N MET A 113 -4.65 3.85 -6.89
CA MET A 113 -5.04 2.48 -7.25
C MET A 113 -4.05 1.48 -6.67
N ILE A 114 -4.59 0.35 -6.22
CA ILE A 114 -3.79 -0.84 -5.87
C ILE A 114 -3.91 -1.81 -7.05
N ASP A 115 -2.78 -2.30 -7.53
CA ASP A 115 -2.71 -3.34 -8.55
C ASP A 115 -2.32 -4.66 -7.86
N TYR A 116 -3.34 -5.39 -7.38
CA TYR A 116 -3.14 -6.66 -6.68
C TYR A 116 -2.56 -7.77 -7.57
N ASP A 117 -2.67 -7.65 -8.89
CA ASP A 117 -2.14 -8.64 -9.83
C ASP A 117 -0.62 -8.51 -9.97
N GLN A 118 -0.09 -7.30 -9.81
CA GLN A 118 1.35 -7.02 -9.85
C GLN A 118 2.00 -6.88 -8.46
N ALA A 119 1.21 -6.72 -7.40
CA ALA A 119 1.73 -6.58 -6.05
C ALA A 119 2.31 -7.90 -5.50
N LEU A 120 3.38 -7.80 -4.70
CA LEU A 120 3.85 -8.92 -3.89
C LEU A 120 2.90 -9.14 -2.70
N ASP A 121 2.24 -10.29 -2.64
CA ASP A 121 1.31 -10.67 -1.57
C ASP A 121 2.00 -11.51 -0.48
N LEU A 122 2.27 -10.91 0.69
CA LEU A 122 3.05 -11.56 1.74
C LEU A 122 2.29 -12.63 2.53
N ASP A 123 0.96 -12.74 2.41
CA ASP A 123 0.20 -13.87 2.99
C ASP A 123 0.59 -15.21 2.33
N ARG A 124 1.16 -15.15 1.12
CA ARG A 124 1.59 -16.32 0.35
C ARG A 124 3.06 -16.70 0.58
N CYS A 125 3.74 -16.01 1.50
CA CYS A 125 5.17 -16.17 1.72
C CYS A 125 5.44 -16.70 3.13
N GLU A 126 6.25 -17.75 3.24
CA GLU A 126 6.68 -18.27 4.55
C GLU A 126 7.73 -17.36 5.22
N ASP A 127 8.59 -16.74 4.41
CA ASP A 127 9.62 -15.79 4.84
C ASP A 127 9.44 -14.47 4.09
N ALA A 128 8.81 -13.50 4.74
CA ALA A 128 8.53 -12.19 4.17
C ALA A 128 9.82 -11.42 3.81
N ALA A 129 10.90 -11.57 4.59
CA ALA A 129 12.13 -10.83 4.36
C ALA A 129 12.85 -11.33 3.10
N ALA A 130 12.97 -12.65 2.96
CA ALA A 130 13.54 -13.25 1.75
C ALA A 130 12.69 -12.93 0.52
N ALA A 131 11.36 -13.08 0.61
CA ALA A 131 10.45 -12.78 -0.49
C ALA A 131 10.54 -11.32 -0.95
N CYS A 132 10.59 -10.36 -0.04
CA CYS A 132 10.72 -8.94 -0.39
C CYS A 132 12.06 -8.65 -1.08
N GLY A 133 13.17 -9.19 -0.58
CA GLY A 133 14.49 -8.99 -1.18
C GLY A 133 14.56 -9.54 -2.60
N ASP A 134 14.17 -10.80 -2.78
CA ASP A 134 14.22 -11.48 -4.08
C ASP A 134 13.31 -10.80 -5.11
N TRP A 135 12.12 -10.36 -4.69
CA TRP A 135 11.17 -9.70 -5.58
C TRP A 135 11.62 -8.29 -5.98
N LEU A 136 12.17 -7.50 -5.05
CA LEU A 136 12.69 -6.17 -5.37
C LEU A 136 13.95 -6.23 -6.24
N GLU A 137 14.80 -7.25 -6.07
CA GLU A 137 15.92 -7.49 -6.99
C GLU A 137 15.43 -7.80 -8.42
N GLN A 138 14.38 -8.61 -8.54
CA GLN A 138 13.74 -8.89 -9.83
C GLN A 138 13.09 -7.63 -10.43
N TYR A 139 12.51 -6.76 -9.58
CA TYR A 139 11.98 -5.45 -9.97
C TYR A 139 13.06 -4.59 -10.63
N GLN A 140 14.20 -4.42 -9.95
CA GLN A 140 15.32 -3.59 -10.44
C GLN A 140 15.93 -4.10 -11.74
N THR A 141 15.97 -5.42 -11.89
CA THR A 141 16.55 -6.06 -13.09
C THR A 141 15.58 -6.14 -14.27
N GLY A 142 14.34 -5.63 -14.12
CA GLY A 142 13.30 -5.68 -15.15
C GLY A 142 12.80 -7.10 -15.43
N LYS A 143 13.00 -8.01 -14.48
CA LYS A 143 12.66 -9.45 -14.61
C LYS A 143 11.30 -9.82 -14.05
N ILE A 144 10.52 -8.86 -13.55
CA ILE A 144 9.10 -9.09 -13.25
C ILE A 144 8.35 -9.12 -14.58
N ALA A 145 8.62 -10.16 -15.36
CA ALA A 145 7.92 -10.43 -16.59
C ALA A 145 6.52 -10.94 -16.20
N GLU A 146 5.51 -10.13 -16.53
CA GLU A 146 4.15 -10.53 -16.90
C GLU A 146 3.74 -11.91 -16.36
N ASN A 147 3.27 -11.99 -15.12
CA ASN A 147 2.58 -13.18 -14.65
C ASN A 147 1.15 -13.19 -15.23
N THR A 148 1.05 -13.30 -16.56
CA THR A 148 -0.19 -13.56 -17.28
C THR A 148 -0.38 -15.06 -17.36
N VAL A 149 -1.31 -15.62 -16.58
CA VAL A 149 -2.35 -16.57 -17.05
C VAL A 149 -3.58 -16.42 -16.16
#